data_AF-A0A956ET06-F1
#
_entry.id   AF-A0A956ET06-F1
#
_cell.length_a   1.000
_cell.length_b   1.000
_cell.length_c   1.000
_cell.angle_alpha   90.00
_cell.angle_beta   90.00
_cell.angle_gamma   90.00
#
_symmetry.space_group_name_H-M   'P 1'
#
loop_
_entity.id
_entity.type
_entity.pdbx_description
1 polymer ?
#
loop_
_entity_poly.entity_id
_entity_poly.type
_entity_poly.pdbx_seq_one_letter_code
_entity_poly.pdbx_strand_id
1 'polypeptide(L)'
;MSLLQFLVQLVLNIALPWWIVRVSLRALPEPARDRAWNEASFRSAVVVFGPLSLPVHFAKVGLGPERWHWSLRLPIGLLVGVIVMLVELILVGVAVALCGPD
;
A
#
# COMPACT_ATOMS: atom_id res chain seq x y z
N MET A 1 23.88 2.79 6.01
CA MET A 1 22.95 2.43 4.91
C MET A 1 23.56 2.83 3.57
N SER A 2 23.65 1.94 2.58
CA SER A 2 24.22 2.31 1.27
C SER A 2 23.18 3.04 0.40
N LEU A 3 23.61 4.00 -0.43
CA LEU A 3 22.74 4.76 -1.33
C LEU A 3 21.87 3.85 -2.21
N LEU A 4 22.44 2.73 -2.66
CA LEU A 4 21.75 1.71 -3.44
C LEU A 4 20.58 1.08 -2.67
N GLN A 5 20.79 0.71 -1.40
CA GLN A 5 19.72 0.14 -0.55
C GLN A 5 18.59 1.15 -0.35
N PHE A 6 18.93 2.42 -0.12
CA PHE A 6 17.94 3.48 0.03
C PHE A 6 17.09 3.67 -1.23
N LEU A 7 17.72 3.72 -2.41
CA LEU A 7 17.02 3.87 -3.68
C LEU A 7 16.11 2.67 -3.99
N VAL A 8 16.58 1.44 -3.71
CA VAL A 8 15.75 0.24 -3.89
C VAL A 8 14.54 0.26 -2.96
N GLN A 9 14.72 0.62 -1.68
CA GLN A 9 13.60 0.79 -0.75
C GLN A 9 12.62 1.86 -1.22
N LEU A 10 13.11 3.03 -1.63
CA LEU A 10 12.28 4.13 -2.12
C LEU A 10 11.42 3.69 -3.33
N VAL A 11 12.04 3.00 -4.30
CA VAL A 11 11.34 2.49 -5.48
C VAL A 11 10.32 1.43 -5.09
N LEU A 12 10.66 0.51 -4.19
CA LEU A 12 9.71 -0.52 -3.73
C LEU A 12 8.52 0.10 -2.99
N ASN A 13 8.74 1.12 -2.17
CA ASN A 13 7.68 1.81 -1.43
C ASN A 13 6.69 2.56 -2.30
N ILE A 14 7.06 2.90 -3.53
CA ILE A 14 6.19 3.59 -4.48
C ILE A 14 5.62 2.58 -5.48
N ALA A 15 6.47 1.73 -6.06
CA ALA A 15 6.09 0.79 -7.11
C ALA A 15 5.19 -0.35 -6.59
N LEU A 16 5.42 -0.84 -5.36
CA LEU A 16 4.65 -1.94 -4.81
C LEU A 16 3.19 -1.52 -4.51
N PRO A 17 2.91 -0.40 -3.80
CA PRO A 17 1.55 0.07 -3.61
C PRO A 17 0.88 0.43 -4.93
N TRP A 18 1.66 1.02 -5.85
CA TRP A 18 1.18 1.34 -7.18
C TRP A 18 0.60 0.11 -7.89
N TRP A 19 1.40 -0.95 -7.94
CA TRP A 19 1.04 -2.18 -8.65
C TRP A 19 -0.15 -2.89 -8.01
N ILE A 20 -0.15 -3.02 -6.68
CA ILE A 20 -1.23 -3.69 -5.93
C ILE A 20 -2.57 -3.01 -6.22
N VAL A 21 -2.64 -1.69 -6.13
CA VAL A 21 -3.88 -0.95 -6.40
C VAL A 21 -4.28 -1.06 -7.87
N ARG A 22 -3.35 -1.02 -8.82
CA ARG A 22 -3.69 -1.20 -10.25
C ARG A 22 -4.28 -2.58 -10.55
N VAL A 23 -3.76 -3.62 -9.92
CA VAL A 23 -4.34 -4.98 -10.02
C VAL A 23 -5.72 -5.03 -9.35
N SER A 24 -5.86 -4.42 -8.18
CA SER A 24 -7.15 -4.33 -7.47
C SER A 24 -8.22 -3.62 -8.31
N LEU A 25 -7.90 -2.46 -8.88
CA LEU A 25 -8.78 -1.67 -9.73
C LEU A 25 -9.30 -2.44 -10.95
N ARG A 26 -8.44 -3.26 -11.58
CA ARG A 26 -8.84 -4.13 -12.69
C ARG A 26 -9.82 -5.20 -12.25
N ALA A 27 -9.69 -5.69 -11.02
CA ALA A 27 -10.54 -6.72 -10.45
C ALA A 27 -11.85 -6.17 -9.82
N LEU A 28 -12.08 -4.85 -9.83
CA LEU A 28 -13.27 -4.25 -9.26
C LEU A 28 -14.49 -4.30 -10.20
N PRO A 29 -15.66 -4.71 -9.69
CA PRO A 29 -16.92 -4.59 -10.43
C PRO A 29 -17.33 -3.12 -10.58
N GLU A 30 -18.04 -2.79 -11.67
CA GLU A 30 -18.40 -1.42 -12.08
C GLU A 30 -18.89 -0.49 -10.96
N PRO A 31 -19.79 -0.89 -10.04
CA PRO A 31 -20.30 0.02 -9.01
C PRO A 31 -19.26 0.39 -7.93
N ALA A 32 -18.10 -0.27 -7.92
CA ALA A 32 -16.97 0.07 -7.06
C ALA A 32 -15.90 0.91 -7.77
N ARG A 33 -15.90 0.95 -9.12
CA ARG A 33 -15.01 1.86 -9.87
C ARG A 33 -15.35 3.32 -9.66
N ASP A 34 -16.64 3.66 -9.53
CA ASP A 34 -17.06 5.04 -9.29
C ASP A 34 -16.61 5.58 -7.92
N ARG A 35 -16.38 4.67 -6.96
CA ARG A 35 -15.83 5.00 -5.63
C ARG A 35 -14.31 4.91 -5.55
N ALA A 36 -13.67 4.39 -6.59
CA ALA A 36 -12.22 4.29 -6.64
C ALA A 36 -11.58 5.69 -6.69
N TRP A 37 -10.30 5.75 -6.37
CA TRP A 37 -9.54 6.99 -6.54
C TRP A 37 -9.46 7.37 -8.01
N ASN A 38 -9.57 8.67 -8.29
CA ASN A 38 -9.13 9.16 -9.58
C ASN A 38 -7.61 8.96 -9.71
N GLU A 39 -7.10 8.88 -10.93
CA GLU A 39 -5.68 8.61 -11.21
C GLU A 39 -4.78 9.61 -10.47
N ALA A 40 -5.11 10.91 -10.47
CA ALA A 40 -4.29 11.96 -9.85
C ALA A 40 -4.20 11.83 -8.32
N SER A 41 -5.33 11.61 -7.64
CA SER A 41 -5.42 11.39 -6.19
C SER A 41 -4.69 10.12 -5.75
N PHE A 42 -4.67 9.11 -6.62
CA PHE A 42 -3.90 7.90 -6.36
C PHE A 42 -2.40 8.14 -6.47
N ARG A 43 -1.95 8.82 -7.52
CA ARG A 43 -0.53 9.17 -7.68
C ARG A 43 -0.03 9.97 -6.50
N SER A 44 -0.77 11.01 -6.09
CA SER A 44 -0.38 11.84 -4.96
C SER A 44 -0.33 11.05 -3.67
N ALA A 45 -1.31 10.18 -3.43
CA ALA A 45 -1.34 9.38 -2.21
C ALA A 45 -0.24 8.31 -2.16
N VAL A 46 0.10 7.66 -3.27
CA VAL A 46 1.23 6.71 -3.31
C VAL A 46 2.57 7.42 -3.10
N VAL A 47 2.75 8.62 -3.68
CA VAL A 47 4.01 9.37 -3.52
C VAL A 47 4.15 9.93 -2.10
N VAL A 48 3.07 10.43 -1.50
CA VAL A 48 3.11 11.06 -0.17
C VAL A 48 3.05 10.04 0.96
N PHE A 49 2.19 9.03 0.84
CA PHE A 49 1.92 8.07 1.91
C PHE A 49 2.54 6.69 1.67
N GLY A 50 3.07 6.42 0.47
CA GLY A 50 3.71 5.15 0.15
C GLY A 50 2.77 3.96 0.45
N PRO A 51 3.22 2.95 1.23
CA PRO A 51 2.41 1.80 1.60
C PRO A 51 1.12 2.14 2.37
N LEU A 52 1.08 3.27 3.09
CA LEU A 52 -0.10 3.69 3.84
C LEU A 52 -1.29 4.05 2.92
N SER A 53 -1.04 4.26 1.63
CA SER A 53 -2.14 4.45 0.67
C SER A 53 -2.99 3.19 0.47
N LEU A 54 -2.45 2.00 0.75
CA LEU A 54 -3.14 0.71 0.55
C LEU A 54 -4.35 0.54 1.49
N PRO A 55 -4.22 0.67 2.83
CA PRO A 55 -5.38 0.62 3.73
C PRO A 55 -6.49 1.58 3.33
N VAL A 56 -6.13 2.82 2.95
CA VAL A 56 -7.10 3.86 2.58
C VAL A 56 -7.80 3.51 1.27
N HIS A 57 -7.06 3.01 0.28
CA HIS A 57 -7.64 2.52 -0.97
C HIS A 57 -8.67 1.42 -0.70
N PHE A 58 -8.30 0.39 0.07
CA PHE A 58 -9.20 -0.72 0.36
C PHE A 58 -10.40 -0.28 1.21
N ALA A 59 -10.22 0.57 2.21
CA ALA A 59 -11.33 1.12 2.99
C ALA A 59 -12.34 1.86 2.10
N LYS A 60 -11.87 2.72 1.18
CA LYS A 60 -12.75 3.48 0.29
C LYS A 60 -13.54 2.59 -0.67
N VAL A 61 -12.90 1.55 -1.18
CA VAL A 61 -13.48 0.65 -2.18
C VAL A 61 -14.35 -0.44 -1.53
N GLY A 62 -14.17 -0.72 -0.23
CA GLY A 62 -14.72 -1.89 0.45
C GLY A 62 -15.88 -1.70 1.44
N LEU A 63 -16.18 -0.47 1.89
CA LEU A 63 -17.15 -0.23 2.98
C LEU A 63 -18.64 -0.21 2.54
N GLY A 64 -19.07 -1.12 1.67
CA GLY A 64 -20.49 -1.28 1.31
C GLY A 64 -21.15 -2.43 2.09
N PRO A 65 -22.25 -2.20 2.85
CA PRO A 65 -22.90 -3.24 3.66
C PRO A 65 -23.42 -4.45 2.85
N GLU A 66 -23.65 -4.31 1.54
CA GLU A 66 -24.15 -5.40 0.68
C GLU A 66 -23.06 -6.32 0.06
N ARG A 67 -21.77 -6.18 0.44
CA ARG A 67 -20.66 -6.82 -0.30
C ARG A 67 -19.78 -7.76 0.54
N TRP A 68 -20.35 -8.35 1.60
CA TRP A 68 -19.70 -9.31 2.49
C TRP A 68 -19.06 -10.53 1.77
N HIS A 69 -19.39 -10.81 0.51
CA HIS A 69 -18.87 -11.96 -0.25
C HIS A 69 -17.56 -11.62 -0.99
N TRP A 70 -17.27 -10.32 -1.18
CA TRP A 70 -15.95 -9.81 -1.61
C TRP A 70 -15.02 -9.51 -0.42
N SER A 71 -15.49 -9.81 0.80
CA SER A 71 -14.84 -9.59 2.11
C SER A 71 -13.53 -10.34 2.29
N LEU A 72 -13.09 -11.25 1.40
CA LEU A 72 -11.76 -11.87 1.53
C LEU A 72 -10.63 -11.04 0.90
N ARG A 73 -10.90 -10.27 -0.16
CA ARG A 73 -9.86 -9.49 -0.84
C ARG A 73 -9.44 -8.24 -0.06
N LEU A 74 -10.37 -7.69 0.72
CA LEU A 74 -10.16 -6.59 1.67
C LEU A 74 -9.15 -6.91 2.78
N PRO A 75 -9.36 -7.94 3.62
CA PRO A 75 -8.45 -8.30 4.68
C PRO A 75 -7.13 -8.79 4.09
N ILE A 76 -7.11 -9.46 2.93
CA ILE A 76 -5.84 -9.82 2.28
C ILE A 76 -5.05 -8.56 1.86
N GLY A 77 -5.68 -7.61 1.18
CA GLY A 77 -5.00 -6.37 0.77
C GLY A 77 -4.53 -5.52 1.96
N LEU A 78 -5.34 -5.48 3.02
CA LEU A 78 -5.03 -4.76 4.24
C LEU A 78 -3.94 -5.47 5.06
N LEU A 79 -3.99 -6.80 5.14
CA LEU A 79 -2.99 -7.64 5.79
C LEU A 79 -1.66 -7.59 5.03
N VAL A 80 -1.67 -7.58 3.69
CA VAL A 80 -0.48 -7.34 2.88
C VAL A 80 0.09 -5.94 3.14
N GLY A 81 -0.76 -4.90 3.17
CA GLY A 81 -0.32 -3.53 3.50
C GLY A 81 0.31 -3.44 4.90
N VAL A 82 -0.31 -4.07 5.90
CA VAL A 82 0.21 -4.13 7.28
C VAL A 82 1.51 -4.92 7.34
N ILE A 83 1.62 -6.07 6.66
CA ILE A 83 2.85 -6.87 6.60
C ILE A 83 3.99 -6.06 5.96
N VAL A 84 3.74 -5.40 4.83
CA VAL A 84 4.75 -4.56 4.17
C VAL A 84 5.21 -3.45 5.11
N MET A 85 4.28 -2.79 5.81
CA MET A 85 4.60 -1.73 6.76
C MET A 85 5.40 -2.25 7.98
N LEU A 86 5.08 -3.44 8.49
CA LEU A 86 5.82 -4.08 9.58
C LEU A 86 7.23 -4.49 9.14
N VAL A 87 7.36 -5.04 7.93
CA VAL A 87 8.67 -5.40 7.35
C VAL A 87 9.54 -4.16 7.20
N GLU A 88 9.00 -3.06 6.68
CA GLU A 88 9.73 -1.79 6.63
C GLU A 88 10.16 -1.30 8.01
N LEU A 89 9.25 -1.29 8.97
CA LEU A 89 9.54 -0.85 10.34
C LEU A 89 10.68 -1.67 10.97
N ILE A 90 10.67 -2.99 10.76
CA ILE A 90 11.72 -3.90 11.22
C ILE A 90 13.03 -3.61 10.50
N LEU A 91 13.02 -3.44 9.18
CA LEU A 91 14.23 -3.16 8.40
C LEU A 91 14.88 -1.84 8.80
N VAL A 92 14.08 -0.79 9.00
CA VAL A 92 14.56 0.52 9.48
C VAL A 92 15.09 0.39 10.92
N GLY A 93 14.36 -0.29 11.80
CA GLY A 93 14.79 -0.53 13.18
C GLY A 93 16.10 -1.30 13.27
N VAL A 94 16.26 -2.36 12.47
CA VAL A 94 17.51 -3.12 12.36
C VAL A 94 18.63 -2.27 11.78
N ALA A 95 18.36 -1.47 10.75
CA ALA A 95 19.37 -0.58 10.16
C ALA A 95 19.87 0.47 11.18
N VAL A 96 18.97 1.06 11.97
CA VAL A 96 19.31 2.01 13.04
C VAL A 96 20.10 1.30 14.15
N ALA A 97 19.67 0.12 14.58
CA ALA A 97 20.34 -0.65 15.64
C ALA A 97 21.74 -1.12 15.23
N LEU A 98 21.94 -1.46 13.96
CA LEU A 98 23.23 -1.91 13.43
C LEU A 98 24.17 -0.75 13.04
N CYS A 99 23.63 0.42 12.66
CA CYS A 99 24.45 1.58 12.28
C CYS A 99 24.84 2.47 13.46
N GLY A 100 24.20 2.35 14.64
CA GLY A 100 24.57 3.10 15.84
C GLY A 100 24.41 4.63 15.71
N PRO A 101 24.21 5.37 16.82
CA PRO A 101 24.33 6.83 16.82
C PRO A 101 25.82 7.18 16.92
N ASP A 102 26.51 7.22 15.78
CA ASP A 102 27.84 7.85 15.69
C ASP A 102 27.70 9.39 15.64
#